data_AF-A0AB74VDA8-F1
#
_entry.id   AF-A0AB74VDA8-F1
#
_cell.length_a   1.000
_cell.length_b   1.000
_cell.length_c   1.000
_cell.angle_alpha   90.00
_cell.angle_beta   90.00
_cell.angle_gamma   90.00
#
_symmetry.space_group_name_H-M   'P 1'
#
loop_
_entity.id
_entity.type
_entity.pdbx_description
1 polymer ?
#
loop_
_entity_poly.entity_id
_entity_poly.type
_entity_poly.pdbx_seq_one_letter_code
_entity_poly.pdbx_strand_id
1 'polypeptide(L)'
;MSKKVLTNKEILGAIQSTLNDREEWELENGCYMYNLKKQKDKIVLQIFEEEIDGVYDSLYAEFITDVSDDSVQIIKGLITDIYESTLNYKQQFARQTPSFYKRKIKSIANWTNKNKMDKVQELTKQLTERFVEDRIVLDDITNLKDIVRDLYNCLSQIDSSWKQKEIRDKLLKRCKELNIQNVGCSYIENEIIAYRHADDSTIISKARIVIDTAYCNINNSINELINQLRKVA
;
A
#
# COMPACT_ATOMS: atom_id res chain seq x y z
N MET A 1 31.69 -14.70 -0.35
CA MET A 1 31.63 -13.45 0.45
C MET A 1 30.43 -13.54 1.37
N SER A 2 30.62 -13.50 2.69
CA SER A 2 29.51 -13.47 3.64
C SER A 2 28.77 -12.14 3.50
N LYS A 3 27.49 -12.15 3.14
CA LYS A 3 26.65 -10.93 3.18
C LYS A 3 26.62 -10.47 4.63
N LYS A 4 27.15 -9.27 4.91
CA LYS A 4 27.04 -8.64 6.23
C LYS A 4 25.55 -8.55 6.58
N VAL A 5 25.14 -9.22 7.65
CA VAL A 5 23.77 -9.10 8.18
C VAL A 5 23.67 -7.71 8.80
N LEU A 6 22.78 -6.87 8.26
CA LEU A 6 22.52 -5.55 8.81
C LEU A 6 21.79 -5.70 10.14
N THR A 7 22.16 -4.89 11.12
CA THR A 7 21.42 -4.76 12.37
C THR A 7 20.09 -4.05 12.12
N ASN A 8 19.08 -4.31 12.94
CA ASN A 8 17.80 -3.58 12.89
C ASN A 8 17.99 -2.06 12.89
N LYS A 9 18.98 -1.54 13.62
CA LYS A 9 19.32 -0.11 13.61
C LYS A 9 19.80 0.38 12.23
N GLU A 10 20.66 -0.38 11.56
CA GLU A 10 21.13 -0.05 10.20
C GLU A 10 19.98 -0.13 9.18
N ILE A 11 19.09 -1.12 9.30
CA ILE A 11 17.92 -1.27 8.43
C ILE A 11 16.96 -0.08 8.56
N LEU A 12 16.57 0.25 9.81
CA LEU A 12 15.66 1.37 10.05
C LEU A 12 16.28 2.70 9.63
N GLY A 13 17.58 2.90 9.87
CA GLY A 13 18.31 4.08 9.41
C GLY A 13 18.31 4.22 7.88
N ALA A 14 18.48 3.11 7.14
CA ALA A 14 18.41 3.13 5.68
C ALA A 14 17.00 3.50 5.19
N ILE A 15 15.96 2.89 5.76
CA ILE A 15 14.56 3.21 5.39
C ILE A 15 14.24 4.67 5.64
N GLN A 16 14.60 5.17 6.83
CA GLN A 16 14.37 6.57 7.19
C GLN A 16 15.15 7.54 6.29
N SER A 17 16.42 7.26 6.02
CA SER A 17 17.23 8.07 5.12
C SER A 17 16.63 8.15 3.73
N THR A 18 16.11 7.03 3.20
CA THR A 18 15.47 6.99 1.89
C THR A 18 14.12 7.73 1.87
N LEU A 19 13.32 7.66 2.93
CA LEU A 19 12.03 8.36 3.00
C LEU A 19 12.17 9.88 3.11
N ASN A 20 13.26 10.33 3.74
CA ASN A 20 13.57 11.74 3.96
C ASN A 20 14.58 12.29 2.94
N ASP A 21 14.96 11.51 1.92
CA ASP A 21 15.77 12.00 0.80
C ASP A 21 14.86 12.84 -0.12
N ARG A 22 14.85 14.15 0.12
CA ARG A 22 13.93 15.11 -0.53
C ARG A 22 14.71 16.19 -1.26
N GLU A 23 14.19 16.58 -2.42
CA GLU A 23 14.70 17.73 -3.15
C GLU A 23 14.23 19.04 -2.48
N GLU A 24 15.01 20.11 -2.64
CA GLU A 24 14.75 21.40 -1.98
C GLU A 24 13.35 21.96 -2.28
N TRP A 25 12.86 21.79 -3.51
CA TRP A 25 11.51 22.21 -3.90
C TRP A 25 10.40 21.37 -3.25
N GLU A 26 10.66 20.13 -2.83
CA GLU A 26 9.68 19.33 -2.08
C GLU A 26 9.51 19.87 -0.66
N LEU A 27 10.61 20.33 -0.05
CA LEU A 27 10.60 20.97 1.27
C LEU A 27 9.80 22.28 1.24
N GLU A 28 9.98 23.09 0.20
CA GLU A 28 9.29 24.38 0.02
C GLU A 28 7.77 24.23 -0.16
N ASN A 29 7.30 23.09 -0.67
CA ASN A 29 5.88 22.82 -0.92
C ASN A 29 5.18 22.07 0.23
N GLY A 30 5.88 21.83 1.34
CA GLY A 30 5.39 21.05 2.46
C GLY A 30 5.53 19.55 2.19
N CYS A 31 6.44 18.90 2.92
CA CYS A 31 6.66 17.46 2.84
C CYS A 31 6.55 16.81 4.21
N TYR A 32 6.11 15.55 4.23
CA TYR A 32 6.13 14.77 5.46
C TYR A 32 7.55 14.34 5.82
N MET A 33 7.85 14.42 7.12
CA MET A 33 9.06 13.86 7.69
C MET A 33 8.78 12.54 8.38
N TYR A 34 9.61 11.55 8.10
CA TYR A 34 9.44 10.18 8.56
C TYR A 34 10.47 9.81 9.61
N ASN A 35 10.04 9.17 10.68
CA ASN A 35 10.91 8.71 11.76
C ASN A 35 10.59 7.27 12.10
N LEU A 36 11.56 6.37 11.96
CA LEU A 36 11.40 4.95 12.27
C LEU A 36 12.13 4.61 13.55
N LYS A 37 11.39 4.04 14.51
CA LYS A 37 11.94 3.60 15.80
C LYS A 37 11.53 2.18 16.10
N LYS A 38 12.45 1.41 16.68
CA LYS A 38 12.13 0.12 17.28
C LYS A 38 11.58 0.35 18.69
N GLN A 39 10.41 -0.18 18.98
CA GLN A 39 9.80 -0.23 20.31
C GLN A 39 9.49 -1.68 20.67
N LYS A 40 10.34 -2.31 21.50
CA LYS A 40 10.24 -3.74 21.86
C LYS A 40 10.20 -4.62 20.60
N ASP A 41 9.07 -5.30 20.37
CA ASP A 41 8.83 -6.22 19.25
C ASP A 41 8.10 -5.56 18.07
N LYS A 42 7.95 -4.23 18.11
CA LYS A 42 7.32 -3.44 17.06
C LYS A 42 8.30 -2.42 16.46
N ILE A 43 8.06 -2.07 15.21
CA ILE A 43 8.62 -0.91 14.54
C ILE A 43 7.50 0.11 14.42
N VAL A 44 7.81 1.35 14.77
CA VAL A 44 6.88 2.47 14.76
C VAL A 44 7.37 3.47 13.74
N LEU A 45 6.52 3.77 12.75
CA LEU A 45 6.68 4.86 11.80
C LEU A 45 5.89 6.06 12.33
N GLN A 46 6.60 7.14 12.63
CA GLN A 46 6.00 8.42 13.01
C GLN A 46 6.14 9.38 11.83
N ILE A 47 5.06 10.08 11.50
CA ILE A 47 4.97 10.99 10.37
C ILE A 47 4.67 12.39 10.91
N PHE A 48 5.46 13.37 10.49
CA PHE A 48 5.35 14.76 10.94
C PHE A 48 5.07 15.69 9.76
N GLU A 49 4.23 16.70 9.96
CA GLU A 49 3.85 17.65 8.89
C GLU A 49 4.94 18.71 8.64
N GLU A 50 5.68 19.09 9.68
CA GLU A 50 6.74 20.09 9.61
C GLU A 50 7.95 19.70 10.47
N GLU A 51 9.15 20.05 10.00
CA GLU A 51 10.38 20.10 10.79
C GLU A 51 10.85 21.55 10.83
N ILE A 52 10.86 22.15 12.02
CA ILE A 52 11.32 23.52 12.26
C ILE A 52 12.60 23.44 13.10
N ASP A 53 13.72 23.93 12.58
CA ASP A 53 15.02 23.96 13.27
C ASP A 53 15.47 22.61 13.87
N GLY A 54 15.17 21.50 13.20
CA GLY A 54 15.51 20.15 13.67
C GLY A 54 14.53 19.58 14.71
N VAL A 55 13.39 20.23 14.92
CA VAL A 55 12.34 19.81 15.85
C VAL A 55 11.06 19.49 15.07
N TYR A 56 10.55 18.28 15.28
CA TYR A 56 9.27 17.84 14.74
C TYR A 56 8.12 18.43 15.58
N ASP A 57 7.34 19.34 15.01
CA ASP A 57 6.39 20.15 15.77
C ASP A 57 4.98 19.52 15.84
N SER A 58 4.51 18.85 14.76
CA SER A 58 3.20 18.19 14.73
C SER A 58 3.27 16.73 14.26
N LEU A 59 2.90 15.79 15.15
CA LEU A 59 2.70 14.38 14.77
C LEU A 59 1.40 14.26 13.96
N TYR A 60 1.53 13.93 12.68
CA TYR A 60 0.41 13.65 11.79
C TYR A 60 -0.20 12.28 12.07
N ALA A 61 0.63 11.23 12.04
CA ALA A 61 0.19 9.85 12.15
C ALA A 61 1.27 8.94 12.70
N GLU A 62 0.84 7.80 13.25
CA GLU A 62 1.69 6.72 13.70
C GLU A 62 1.18 5.39 13.14
N PHE A 63 2.10 4.60 12.58
CA PHE A 63 1.83 3.27 12.05
C PHE A 63 2.82 2.26 12.58
N ILE A 64 2.36 1.02 12.75
CA ILE A 64 3.14 -0.03 13.41
C ILE A 64 3.28 -1.27 12.55
N THR A 65 4.41 -1.95 12.67
CA THR A 65 4.63 -3.28 12.10
C THR A 65 5.44 -4.14 13.06
N ASP A 66 5.40 -5.45 12.86
CA ASP A 66 6.29 -6.37 13.55
C ASP A 66 7.76 -6.13 13.16
N VAL A 67 8.66 -6.36 14.11
CA VAL A 67 10.10 -6.36 13.85
C VAL A 67 10.44 -7.42 12.82
N SER A 68 11.27 -7.06 11.85
CA SER A 68 11.80 -7.97 10.83
C SER A 68 13.23 -7.59 10.48
N ASP A 69 14.06 -8.57 10.14
CA ASP A 69 15.42 -8.34 9.65
C ASP A 69 15.46 -8.09 8.13
N ASP A 70 14.30 -7.91 7.51
CA ASP A 70 14.12 -7.61 6.09
C ASP A 70 13.40 -6.26 5.91
N SER A 71 14.08 -5.29 5.30
CA SER A 71 13.54 -3.96 5.00
C SER A 71 12.24 -4.02 4.17
N VAL A 72 12.15 -4.97 3.25
CA VAL A 72 10.95 -5.14 2.40
C VAL A 72 9.75 -5.55 3.25
N GLN A 73 9.95 -6.44 4.24
CA GLN A 73 8.87 -6.86 5.12
C GLN A 73 8.43 -5.72 6.05
N ILE A 74 9.36 -4.93 6.58
CA ILE A 74 9.05 -3.75 7.41
C ILE A 74 8.18 -2.78 6.62
N ILE A 75 8.61 -2.36 5.43
CA ILE A 75 7.90 -1.37 4.64
C ILE A 75 6.50 -1.90 4.24
N LYS A 76 6.40 -3.16 3.82
CA LYS A 76 5.11 -3.77 3.48
C LYS A 76 4.19 -3.92 4.68
N GLY A 77 4.73 -4.21 5.85
CA GLY A 77 3.98 -4.23 7.10
C GLY A 77 3.40 -2.86 7.43
N LEU A 78 4.20 -1.80 7.30
CA LEU A 78 3.73 -0.42 7.49
C LEU A 78 2.64 -0.03 6.47
N ILE A 79 2.82 -0.37 5.19
CA ILE A 79 1.78 -0.16 4.17
C ILE A 79 0.50 -0.88 4.56
N THR A 80 0.60 -2.14 5.00
CA THR A 80 -0.55 -2.94 5.43
C THR A 80 -1.28 -2.28 6.60
N ASP A 81 -0.54 -1.83 7.62
CA ASP A 81 -1.11 -1.13 8.77
C ASP A 81 -1.81 0.17 8.38
N ILE A 82 -1.25 0.96 7.45
CA ILE A 82 -1.93 2.17 6.92
C ILE A 82 -3.29 1.81 6.29
N TYR A 83 -3.34 0.74 5.49
CA TYR A 83 -4.58 0.29 4.86
C TYR A 83 -5.59 -0.21 5.87
N GLU A 84 -5.18 -1.12 6.76
CA GLU A 84 -6.06 -1.81 7.69
C GLU A 84 -6.53 -0.93 8.84
N SER A 85 -5.64 -0.14 9.44
CA SER A 85 -5.97 0.73 10.56
C SER A 85 -6.78 1.96 10.12
N THR A 86 -6.48 2.50 8.93
CA THR A 86 -6.91 3.86 8.59
C THR A 86 -7.56 4.03 7.22
N LEU A 87 -6.82 3.78 6.15
CA LEU A 87 -7.23 4.18 4.80
C LEU A 87 -8.52 3.46 4.33
N ASN A 88 -8.69 2.17 4.67
CA ASN A 88 -9.86 1.41 4.25
C ASN A 88 -11.18 1.94 4.87
N TYR A 89 -11.19 2.29 6.17
CA TYR A 89 -12.40 2.81 6.80
C TYR A 89 -12.76 4.19 6.25
N LYS A 90 -11.76 5.06 6.02
CA LYS A 90 -11.97 6.40 5.45
C LYS A 90 -12.57 6.30 4.04
N GLN A 91 -12.01 5.41 3.20
CA GLN A 91 -12.56 5.15 1.88
C GLN A 91 -13.99 4.59 1.93
N GLN A 92 -14.29 3.71 2.89
CA GLN A 92 -15.64 3.19 3.07
C GLN A 92 -16.61 4.30 3.48
N PHE A 93 -16.22 5.20 4.39
CA PHE A 93 -16.99 6.37 4.76
C PHE A 93 -17.33 7.24 3.55
N ALA A 94 -16.30 7.63 2.77
CA ALA A 94 -16.46 8.47 1.58
C ALA A 94 -17.40 7.83 0.54
N ARG A 95 -17.29 6.51 0.32
CA ARG A 95 -18.20 5.76 -0.58
C ARG A 95 -19.66 5.78 -0.12
N GLN A 96 -19.91 5.83 1.19
CA GLN A 96 -21.27 5.84 1.74
C GLN A 96 -21.90 7.23 1.74
N THR A 97 -21.09 8.29 1.75
CA THR A 97 -21.54 9.69 1.85
C THR A 97 -22.59 10.09 0.78
N PRO A 98 -22.45 9.78 -0.52
CA PRO A 98 -23.48 10.09 -1.51
C PRO A 98 -24.86 9.49 -1.19
N SER A 99 -24.87 8.25 -0.66
CA SER A 99 -26.11 7.57 -0.27
C SER A 99 -26.76 8.25 0.94
N PHE A 100 -25.94 8.74 1.89
CA PHE A 100 -26.41 9.49 3.05
C PHE A 100 -27.09 10.79 2.62
N TYR A 101 -26.43 11.60 1.77
CA TYR A 101 -27.01 12.85 1.24
C TYR A 101 -28.35 12.60 0.56
N LYS A 102 -28.41 11.62 -0.34
CA LYS A 102 -29.64 11.26 -1.06
C LYS A 102 -30.79 10.91 -0.12
N ARG A 103 -30.53 10.16 0.96
CA ARG A 103 -31.55 9.83 1.97
C ARG A 103 -32.03 11.07 2.73
N LYS A 104 -31.10 11.92 3.15
CA LYS A 104 -31.41 13.12 3.95
C LYS A 104 -32.17 14.18 3.15
N ILE A 105 -31.79 14.42 1.89
CA ILE A 105 -32.51 15.34 0.98
C ILE A 105 -33.96 14.87 0.76
N LYS A 106 -34.19 13.56 0.57
CA LYS A 106 -35.55 13.01 0.47
C LYS A 106 -36.35 13.24 1.75
N SER A 107 -35.72 13.04 2.92
CA SER A 107 -36.37 13.30 4.21
C SER A 107 -36.71 14.77 4.40
N ILE A 108 -35.82 15.69 3.99
CA ILE A 108 -36.07 17.13 4.01
C ILE A 108 -37.31 17.45 3.18
N ALA A 109 -37.36 17.02 1.91
CA ALA A 109 -38.51 17.26 1.04
C ALA A 109 -39.83 16.76 1.64
N ASN A 110 -39.84 15.57 2.25
CA ASN A 110 -41.01 15.02 2.92
C ASN A 110 -41.46 15.85 4.13
N TRP A 111 -40.52 16.31 4.97
CA TRP A 111 -40.86 17.11 6.16
C TRP A 111 -41.24 18.55 5.83
N THR A 112 -40.64 19.13 4.78
CA THR A 112 -41.05 20.41 4.21
C THR A 112 -42.51 20.35 3.76
N ASN A 113 -42.91 19.31 3.02
CA ASN A 113 -44.32 19.12 2.60
C ASN A 113 -45.30 18.95 3.77
N LYS A 114 -44.81 18.60 4.97
CA LYS A 114 -45.62 18.44 6.20
C LYS A 114 -45.52 19.65 7.13
N ASN A 115 -44.87 20.74 6.71
CA ASN A 115 -44.61 21.94 7.50
C ASN A 115 -43.95 21.65 8.86
N LYS A 116 -43.06 20.65 8.93
CA LYS A 116 -42.28 20.30 10.14
C LYS A 116 -40.87 20.88 10.06
N MET A 117 -40.75 22.19 10.25
CA MET A 117 -39.49 22.93 10.05
C MET A 117 -38.41 22.60 11.08
N ASP A 118 -38.80 22.20 12.29
CA ASP A 118 -37.91 21.66 13.32
C ASP A 118 -37.09 20.47 12.78
N LYS A 119 -37.75 19.54 12.09
CA LYS A 119 -37.10 18.37 11.49
C LYS A 119 -36.25 18.74 10.28
N VAL A 120 -36.66 19.73 9.51
CA VAL A 120 -35.88 20.24 8.38
C VAL A 120 -34.57 20.85 8.87
N GLN A 121 -34.61 21.68 9.92
CA GLN A 121 -33.42 22.31 10.50
C GLN A 121 -32.43 21.28 11.03
N GLU A 122 -32.92 20.27 11.77
CA GLU A 122 -32.08 19.18 12.28
C GLU A 122 -31.41 18.39 11.15
N LEU A 123 -32.15 18.06 10.09
CA LEU A 123 -31.58 17.36 8.94
C LEU A 123 -30.56 18.22 8.19
N THR A 124 -30.80 19.52 8.05
CA THR A 124 -29.83 20.45 7.44
C THR A 124 -28.55 20.54 8.24
N LYS A 125 -28.65 20.59 9.58
CA LYS A 125 -27.48 20.57 10.46
C LYS A 125 -26.63 19.31 10.24
N GLN A 126 -27.27 18.13 10.21
CA GLN A 126 -26.59 16.87 9.94
C GLN A 126 -25.94 16.82 8.54
N LEU A 127 -26.53 17.48 7.54
CA LEU A 127 -25.91 17.60 6.22
C LEU A 127 -24.66 18.47 6.25
N THR A 128 -24.71 19.61 6.96
CA THR A 128 -23.56 20.52 7.10
C THR A 128 -22.43 19.86 7.87
N GLU A 129 -22.72 19.21 8.99
CA GLU A 129 -21.72 18.46 9.78
C GLU A 129 -21.05 17.37 8.92
N ARG A 130 -21.86 16.60 8.19
CA ARG A 130 -21.35 15.57 7.28
C ARG A 130 -20.49 16.15 6.18
N PHE A 131 -20.81 17.34 5.66
CA PHE A 131 -20.03 17.99 4.60
C PHE A 131 -18.63 18.38 5.06
N VAL A 132 -18.53 18.93 6.28
CA VAL A 132 -17.23 19.26 6.88
C VAL A 132 -16.41 17.99 7.10
N GLU A 133 -17.01 16.95 7.69
CA GLU A 133 -16.35 15.66 7.93
C GLU A 133 -15.90 14.99 6.62
N ASP A 134 -16.73 15.00 5.58
CA ASP A 134 -16.41 14.41 4.28
C ASP A 134 -15.21 15.07 3.62
N ARG A 135 -15.08 16.40 3.71
CA ARG A 135 -13.90 17.12 3.21
C ARG A 135 -12.63 16.69 3.94
N ILE A 136 -12.65 16.68 5.28
CA ILE A 136 -11.51 16.25 6.10
C ILE A 136 -11.10 14.81 5.74
N VAL A 137 -12.08 13.91 5.62
CA VAL A 137 -11.82 12.51 5.26
C VAL A 137 -11.22 12.37 3.85
N LEU A 138 -11.65 13.17 2.88
CA LEU A 138 -11.10 13.14 1.51
C LEU A 138 -9.66 13.67 1.46
N ASP A 139 -9.36 14.73 2.22
CA ASP A 139 -8.01 15.27 2.34
C ASP A 139 -7.09 14.24 3.01
N ASP A 140 -7.53 13.60 4.11
CA ASP A 140 -6.80 12.51 4.77
C ASP A 140 -6.53 11.32 3.84
N ILE A 141 -7.52 10.91 3.04
CA ILE A 141 -7.34 9.82 2.07
C ILE A 141 -6.24 10.16 1.07
N THR A 142 -6.14 11.43 0.66
CA THR A 142 -5.13 11.89 -0.29
C THR A 142 -3.75 11.83 0.35
N ASN A 143 -3.60 12.40 1.54
CA ASN A 143 -2.34 12.40 2.29
C ASN A 143 -1.84 10.98 2.60
N LEU A 144 -2.73 10.09 3.06
CA LEU A 144 -2.38 8.69 3.32
C LEU A 144 -1.95 7.93 2.06
N LYS A 145 -2.54 8.25 0.88
CA LYS A 145 -2.11 7.65 -0.39
C LYS A 145 -0.74 8.14 -0.81
N ASP A 146 -0.42 9.40 -0.56
CA ASP A 146 0.89 9.97 -0.83
C ASP A 146 1.97 9.36 0.08
N ILE A 147 1.66 9.16 1.37
CA ILE A 147 2.51 8.40 2.29
C ILE A 147 2.75 6.97 1.79
N VAL A 148 1.70 6.27 1.34
CA VAL A 148 1.83 4.91 0.77
C VAL A 148 2.69 4.92 -0.50
N ARG A 149 2.56 5.94 -1.35
CA ARG A 149 3.40 6.14 -2.54
C ARG A 149 4.86 6.29 -2.14
N ASP A 150 5.17 7.11 -1.15
CA ASP A 150 6.53 7.31 -0.64
C ASP A 150 7.14 6.01 -0.10
N LEU A 151 6.35 5.20 0.62
CA LEU A 151 6.79 3.88 1.07
C LEU A 151 7.09 2.93 -0.09
N TYR A 152 6.28 2.90 -1.16
CA TYR A 152 6.58 2.11 -2.35
C TYR A 152 7.81 2.60 -3.13
N ASN A 153 8.02 3.92 -3.16
CA ASN A 153 9.22 4.52 -3.75
C ASN A 153 10.46 4.11 -2.95
N CYS A 154 10.40 4.23 -1.62
CA CYS A 154 11.47 3.79 -0.71
C CYS A 154 11.80 2.31 -0.89
N LEU A 155 10.78 1.45 -1.01
CA LEU A 155 10.95 0.03 -1.24
C LEU A 155 11.66 -0.24 -2.58
N SER A 156 11.33 0.51 -3.63
CA SER A 156 11.97 0.40 -4.95
C SER A 156 13.42 0.90 -4.97
N GLN A 157 13.78 1.86 -4.11
CA GLN A 157 15.15 2.32 -3.96
C GLN A 157 16.01 1.33 -3.14
N ILE A 158 15.45 0.77 -2.07
CA ILE A 158 16.17 -0.16 -1.17
C ILE A 158 16.40 -1.52 -1.83
N ASP A 159 15.40 -2.05 -2.54
CA ASP A 159 15.51 -3.32 -3.25
C ASP A 159 14.79 -3.24 -4.59
N SER A 160 15.45 -2.75 -5.64
CA SER A 160 14.87 -2.62 -6.98
C SER A 160 14.27 -3.92 -7.56
N SER A 161 14.67 -5.08 -7.04
CA SER A 161 14.18 -6.40 -7.46
C SER A 161 13.00 -6.93 -6.63
N TRP A 162 12.45 -6.13 -5.70
CA TRP A 162 11.41 -6.57 -4.78
C TRP A 162 10.15 -7.10 -5.47
N LYS A 163 9.67 -6.40 -6.53
CA LYS A 163 8.49 -6.81 -7.32
C LYS A 163 8.73 -8.17 -7.98
N GLN A 164 9.94 -8.38 -8.49
CA GLN A 164 10.36 -9.62 -9.15
C GLN A 164 10.28 -10.79 -8.18
N LYS A 165 10.89 -10.62 -7.00
CA LYS A 165 10.88 -11.62 -5.92
C LYS A 165 9.45 -11.94 -5.50
N GLU A 166 8.60 -10.94 -5.29
CA GLU A 166 7.22 -11.15 -4.87
C GLU A 166 6.39 -11.93 -5.91
N ILE A 167 6.47 -11.56 -7.19
CA ILE A 167 5.74 -12.26 -8.24
C ILE A 167 6.24 -13.71 -8.34
N ARG A 168 7.56 -13.94 -8.30
CA ARG A 168 8.13 -15.30 -8.29
C ARG A 168 7.60 -16.09 -7.10
N ASP A 169 7.68 -15.55 -5.89
CA ASP A 169 7.32 -16.28 -4.68
C ASP A 169 5.83 -16.62 -4.66
N LYS A 170 4.96 -15.70 -5.14
CA LYS A 170 3.53 -15.97 -5.34
C LYS A 170 3.28 -17.02 -6.41
N LEU A 171 4.00 -16.98 -7.54
CA LEU A 171 3.90 -17.97 -8.60
C LEU A 171 4.26 -19.36 -8.09
N LEU A 172 5.44 -19.50 -7.46
CA LEU A 172 5.94 -20.77 -6.96
C LEU A 172 5.04 -21.35 -5.87
N LYS A 173 4.56 -20.50 -4.95
CA LYS A 173 3.56 -20.90 -3.94
C LYS A 173 2.31 -21.46 -4.62
N ARG A 174 1.78 -20.77 -5.61
CA ARG A 174 0.55 -21.19 -6.30
C ARG A 174 0.76 -22.44 -7.15
N CYS A 175 1.90 -22.60 -7.82
CA CYS A 175 2.27 -23.83 -8.51
C CYS A 175 2.33 -25.02 -7.54
N LYS A 176 2.92 -24.83 -6.36
CA LYS A 176 2.97 -25.84 -5.30
C LYS A 176 1.57 -26.23 -4.82
N GLU A 177 0.69 -25.25 -4.55
CA GLU A 177 -0.72 -25.49 -4.18
C GLU A 177 -1.48 -26.30 -5.24
N LEU A 178 -1.08 -26.17 -6.50
CA LEU A 178 -1.71 -26.83 -7.64
C LEU A 178 -0.97 -28.09 -8.10
N ASN A 179 0.01 -28.57 -7.32
CA ASN A 179 0.87 -29.71 -7.65
C ASN A 179 1.57 -29.62 -9.02
N ILE A 180 1.89 -28.39 -9.46
CA ILE A 180 2.70 -28.16 -10.66
C ILE A 180 4.16 -28.17 -10.22
N GLN A 181 4.88 -29.24 -10.59
CA GLN A 181 6.28 -29.44 -10.23
C GLN A 181 7.24 -28.91 -11.32
N ASN A 182 8.52 -28.83 -10.95
CA ASN A 182 9.63 -28.46 -11.83
C ASN A 182 9.47 -27.07 -12.48
N VAL A 183 8.93 -26.11 -11.72
CA VAL A 183 8.76 -24.72 -12.17
C VAL A 183 9.94 -23.88 -11.71
N GLY A 184 10.57 -23.19 -12.66
CA GLY A 184 11.60 -22.19 -12.39
C GLY A 184 11.22 -20.83 -12.96
N CYS A 185 11.98 -19.81 -12.57
CA CYS A 185 11.80 -18.44 -13.03
C CYS A 185 13.15 -17.82 -13.35
N SER A 186 13.18 -17.05 -14.43
CA SER A 186 14.29 -16.18 -14.80
C SER A 186 13.76 -14.76 -15.04
N TYR A 187 14.67 -13.80 -15.02
CA TYR A 187 14.35 -12.39 -15.16
C TYR A 187 15.16 -11.81 -16.29
N ILE A 188 14.51 -11.04 -17.16
CA ILE A 188 15.16 -10.24 -18.18
C ILE A 188 14.54 -8.86 -18.11
N GLU A 189 15.33 -7.87 -17.71
CA GLU A 189 14.87 -6.47 -17.58
C GLU A 189 13.59 -6.37 -16.74
N ASN A 190 12.49 -5.92 -17.36
CA ASN A 190 11.18 -5.75 -16.74
C ASN A 190 10.25 -6.97 -16.96
N GLU A 191 10.79 -8.13 -17.33
CA GLU A 191 10.02 -9.35 -17.60
C GLU A 191 10.38 -10.50 -16.64
N ILE A 192 9.35 -11.24 -16.23
CA ILE A 192 9.49 -12.55 -15.61
C ILE A 192 9.18 -13.61 -16.64
N ILE A 193 10.11 -14.55 -16.78
CA ILE A 193 9.98 -15.73 -17.62
C ILE A 193 9.88 -16.93 -16.70
N ALA A 194 8.67 -17.50 -16.62
CA ALA A 194 8.42 -18.74 -15.93
C ALA A 194 8.55 -19.91 -16.90
N TYR A 195 9.15 -21.00 -16.45
CA TYR A 195 9.33 -22.19 -17.25
C TYR A 195 9.08 -23.44 -16.41
N ARG A 196 8.56 -24.48 -17.08
CA ARG A 196 8.36 -25.79 -16.50
C ARG A 196 9.31 -26.77 -17.19
N HIS A 197 10.00 -27.59 -16.41
CA HIS A 197 10.87 -28.64 -16.90
C HIS A 197 10.20 -30.02 -16.81
N ALA A 198 10.56 -30.90 -17.75
CA ALA A 198 10.46 -32.34 -17.56
C ALA A 198 11.56 -32.83 -16.59
N ASP A 199 11.45 -34.09 -16.18
CA ASP A 199 12.38 -34.68 -15.19
C ASP A 199 13.82 -34.77 -15.71
N ASP A 200 14.02 -34.75 -17.02
CA ASP A 200 15.31 -34.70 -17.71
C ASP A 200 15.87 -33.26 -17.85
N SER A 201 15.24 -32.28 -17.20
CA SER A 201 15.54 -30.84 -17.29
C SER A 201 15.18 -30.17 -18.63
N THR A 202 14.52 -30.86 -19.56
CA THR A 202 14.04 -30.25 -20.81
C THR A 202 12.90 -29.28 -20.53
N ILE A 203 12.94 -28.06 -21.08
CA ILE A 203 11.86 -27.07 -20.92
C ILE A 203 10.65 -27.53 -21.74
N ILE A 204 9.54 -27.83 -21.06
CA ILE A 204 8.29 -28.29 -21.68
C ILE A 204 7.25 -27.19 -21.86
N SER A 205 7.35 -26.10 -21.10
CA SER A 205 6.48 -24.93 -21.27
C SER A 205 7.17 -23.68 -20.77
N LYS A 206 6.86 -22.56 -21.41
CA LYS A 206 7.42 -21.23 -21.12
C LYS A 206 6.29 -20.20 -21.16
N ALA A 207 6.25 -19.34 -20.16
CA ALA A 207 5.32 -18.23 -20.04
C ALA A 207 6.10 -16.96 -19.68
N ARG A 208 5.66 -15.79 -20.15
CA ARG A 208 6.29 -14.52 -19.83
C ARG A 208 5.27 -13.47 -19.43
N ILE A 209 5.68 -12.55 -18.56
CA ILE A 209 4.88 -11.39 -18.19
C ILE A 209 5.75 -10.19 -17.87
N VAL A 210 5.25 -8.99 -18.19
CA VAL A 210 5.86 -7.72 -17.80
C VAL A 210 5.54 -7.45 -16.34
N ILE A 211 6.54 -7.14 -15.52
CA ILE A 211 6.45 -7.02 -14.06
C ILE A 211 5.48 -5.92 -13.64
N ASP A 212 5.58 -4.72 -14.23
CA ASP A 212 4.71 -3.61 -13.82
C ASP A 212 3.24 -3.90 -14.13
N THR A 213 2.95 -4.45 -15.31
CA THR A 213 1.60 -4.90 -15.66
C THR A 213 1.12 -6.01 -14.72
N ALA A 214 2.01 -6.96 -14.40
CA ALA A 214 1.69 -8.04 -13.49
C ALA A 214 1.33 -7.51 -12.10
N TYR A 215 2.06 -6.51 -11.60
CA TYR A 215 1.91 -6.01 -10.24
C TYR A 215 0.59 -5.24 -10.03
N CYS A 216 0.06 -4.58 -11.08
CA CYS A 216 -1.27 -3.93 -11.03
C CYS A 216 -2.40 -4.91 -10.71
N ASN A 217 -2.26 -6.18 -11.11
CA ASN A 217 -3.22 -7.25 -10.79
C ASN A 217 -2.51 -8.59 -10.63
N ILE A 218 -1.76 -8.71 -9.54
CA ILE A 218 -0.84 -9.83 -9.33
C ILE A 218 -1.56 -11.17 -9.34
N ASN A 219 -2.74 -11.28 -8.74
CA ASN A 219 -3.47 -12.55 -8.69
C ASN A 219 -3.92 -13.03 -10.07
N ASN A 220 -4.49 -12.14 -10.90
CA ASN A 220 -4.91 -12.51 -12.25
C ASN A 220 -3.69 -12.86 -13.12
N SER A 221 -2.64 -12.07 -13.01
CA SER A 221 -1.37 -12.25 -13.73
C SER A 221 -0.71 -13.59 -13.41
N ILE A 222 -0.69 -13.98 -12.12
CA ILE A 222 -0.20 -15.30 -11.69
C ILE A 222 -1.06 -16.42 -12.26
N ASN A 223 -2.40 -16.28 -12.22
CA ASN A 223 -3.29 -17.29 -12.78
C ASN A 223 -3.12 -17.45 -14.30
N GLU A 224 -2.86 -16.36 -15.02
CA GLU A 224 -2.57 -16.40 -16.45
C GLU A 224 -1.27 -17.17 -16.74
N LEU A 225 -0.19 -16.85 -16.03
CA LEU A 225 1.08 -17.59 -16.13
C LEU A 225 0.89 -19.08 -15.89
N ILE A 226 0.14 -19.44 -14.85
CA ILE A 226 -0.14 -20.85 -14.51
C ILE A 226 -0.92 -21.55 -15.62
N ASN A 227 -1.92 -20.89 -16.19
CA ASN A 227 -2.69 -21.46 -17.28
C ASN A 227 -1.82 -21.72 -18.52
N GLN A 228 -0.85 -20.83 -18.80
CA GLN A 228 0.11 -21.03 -19.88
C GLN A 228 1.06 -22.21 -19.57
N LEU A 229 1.59 -22.30 -18.34
CA LEU A 229 2.47 -23.39 -17.90
C LEU A 229 1.79 -24.78 -17.86
N ARG A 230 0.46 -24.81 -17.74
CA ARG A 230 -0.34 -26.05 -17.78
C ARG A 230 -0.62 -26.55 -19.18
N LYS A 231 -0.62 -25.67 -20.19
CA LYS A 231 -0.78 -26.07 -21.59
C LYS A 231 0.47 -26.85 -21.98
N VAL A 232 0.34 -28.17 -21.97
CA VAL A 232 1.32 -29.07 -22.58
C VAL A 232 1.18 -28.90 -24.09
N ALA A 233 2.29 -28.57 -24.76
CA ALA A 233 2.43 -28.76 -26.20
C ALA A 233 2.77 -30.22 -26.48
#